data_AF-A0A8T3PXY7-F1
#
_entry.id   AF-A0A8T3PXY7-F1
#
_cell.length_a   1.000
_cell.length_b   1.000
_cell.length_c   1.000
_cell.angle_alpha   90.00
_cell.angle_beta   90.00
_cell.angle_gamma   90.00
#
_symmetry.space_group_name_H-M   'P 1'
#
loop_
_entity.id
_entity.type
_entity.pdbx_description
1 polymer ?
#
loop_
_entity_poly.entity_id
_entity_poly.type
_entity_poly.pdbx_seq_one_letter_code
_entity_poly.pdbx_strand_id
1 'polypeptide(L)'
;MSTDGGPVARAGRLSLVEIILWGLRIAVVIGVVAGTWATLSAGRLEGDQWRTLVILGIAQGSVYALIALGYTLVYGVLLMINFAHGDVFMFGAMTAFFVADALAGGGFLNANPFLGLAVVLLVAMLSSTLVAVLLERIAYRPLRRAPRLVPLITAVGASLFISNSVRGLYGEQVKA
;
A
#
# COMPACT_ATOMS: atom_id res chain seq x y z
N MET A 1 -42.84 -17.46 -35.24
CA MET A 1 -43.30 -16.17 -34.72
C MET A 1 -42.11 -15.51 -34.03
N SER A 2 -41.31 -14.75 -34.79
CA SER A 2 -40.12 -14.05 -34.32
C SER A 2 -40.52 -12.70 -33.75
N THR A 3 -40.25 -12.44 -32.47
CA THR A 3 -40.31 -11.09 -31.92
C THR A 3 -38.89 -10.59 -31.73
N ASP A 4 -38.50 -9.69 -32.64
CA ASP A 4 -37.35 -8.81 -32.54
C ASP A 4 -37.25 -8.16 -31.17
N GLY A 5 -36.14 -8.39 -30.48
CA GLY A 5 -35.71 -7.64 -29.31
C GLY A 5 -34.46 -6.84 -29.64
N GLY A 6 -34.59 -5.81 -30.49
CA GLY A 6 -33.50 -4.89 -30.79
C GLY A 6 -32.98 -4.19 -29.52
N PRO A 7 -31.69 -3.82 -29.47
CA PRO A 7 -31.10 -3.17 -28.30
C PRO A 7 -31.74 -1.79 -28.09
N VAL A 8 -32.49 -1.64 -26.99
CA VAL A 8 -33.03 -0.36 -26.56
C VAL A 8 -31.87 0.53 -26.10
N ALA A 9 -31.41 1.42 -26.98
CA ALA A 9 -30.50 2.49 -26.64
C ALA A 9 -31.20 3.43 -25.65
N ARG A 10 -30.96 3.24 -24.34
CA ARG A 10 -31.33 4.24 -23.33
C ARG A 10 -30.41 5.44 -23.51
N ALA A 11 -30.91 6.48 -24.18
CA ALA A 11 -30.35 7.82 -24.09
C ALA A 11 -30.50 8.30 -22.63
N GLY A 12 -29.47 8.02 -21.81
CA GLY A 12 -29.45 8.34 -20.40
C GLY A 12 -29.31 9.83 -20.17
N ARG A 13 -30.25 10.44 -19.45
CA ARG A 13 -30.06 11.77 -18.85
C ARG A 13 -28.82 11.71 -17.98
N LEU A 14 -27.79 12.50 -18.31
CA LEU A 14 -26.59 12.63 -17.48
C LEU A 14 -27.02 12.97 -16.06
N SER A 15 -26.72 12.07 -15.12
CA SER A 15 -27.04 12.32 -13.72
C SER A 15 -26.17 13.49 -13.22
N LEU A 16 -26.70 14.32 -12.30
CA LEU A 16 -25.92 15.40 -11.70
C LEU A 16 -24.60 14.89 -11.10
N VAL A 17 -24.63 13.67 -10.55
CA VAL A 17 -23.46 12.96 -10.03
C VAL A 17 -22.44 12.67 -11.12
N GLU A 18 -22.87 12.23 -12.30
CA GLU A 18 -21.98 11.92 -13.43
C GLU A 18 -21.29 13.18 -13.95
N ILE A 19 -22.00 14.31 -14.03
CA ILE A 19 -21.44 15.61 -14.38
C ILE A 19 -20.38 16.04 -13.37
N ILE A 20 -20.67 15.89 -12.07
CA ILE A 20 -19.72 16.22 -11.00
C ILE A 20 -18.47 15.33 -11.08
N LEU A 21 -18.64 14.02 -11.26
CA LEU A 21 -17.51 13.07 -11.34
C LEU A 21 -16.65 13.31 -12.59
N TRP A 22 -17.26 13.62 -13.73
CA TRP A 22 -16.54 13.99 -14.94
C TRP A 22 -15.79 15.32 -14.77
N GLY A 23 -16.42 16.31 -14.16
CA GLY A 23 -15.80 17.59 -13.83
C GLY A 23 -14.58 17.42 -12.93
N LEU A 24 -14.68 16.60 -11.87
CA LEU A 24 -13.57 16.30 -10.98
C LEU A 24 -12.40 15.63 -11.71
N ARG A 25 -12.68 14.62 -12.55
CA ARG A 25 -11.66 13.91 -13.34
C ARG A 25 -10.91 14.87 -14.27
N ILE A 26 -11.64 15.70 -15.00
CA ILE A 26 -11.05 16.72 -15.88
C ILE A 26 -10.20 17.71 -15.07
N ALA A 27 -10.72 18.20 -13.95
CA ALA A 27 -10.01 19.16 -13.10
C ALA A 27 -8.68 18.59 -12.58
N VAL A 28 -8.66 17.33 -12.13
CA VAL A 28 -7.44 16.65 -11.69
C VAL A 28 -6.44 16.54 -12.84
N VAL A 29 -6.88 16.10 -14.03
CA VAL A 29 -6.00 15.97 -15.20
C VAL A 29 -5.43 17.32 -15.61
N ILE A 30 -6.25 18.38 -15.66
CA ILE A 30 -5.80 19.74 -15.97
C ILE A 30 -4.78 20.20 -14.93
N GLY A 31 -5.02 19.97 -13.65
CA GLY A 31 -4.09 20.33 -12.57
C GLY A 31 -2.73 19.65 -12.73
N VAL A 32 -2.71 18.35 -13.03
CA VAL A 32 -1.47 17.59 -13.29
C VAL A 32 -0.74 18.12 -14.52
N VAL A 33 -1.44 18.32 -15.63
CA VAL A 33 -0.84 18.79 -16.89
C VAL A 33 -0.31 20.20 -16.74
N ALA A 34 -1.08 21.12 -16.15
CA ALA A 34 -0.67 22.49 -15.91
C ALA A 34 0.51 22.57 -14.94
N GLY A 35 0.49 21.79 -13.84
CA GLY A 35 1.60 21.73 -12.89
C GLY A 35 2.88 21.17 -13.52
N THR A 36 2.76 20.11 -14.33
CA THR A 36 3.88 19.53 -15.08
C THR A 36 4.44 20.55 -16.08
N TRP A 37 3.57 21.20 -16.85
CA TRP A 37 3.94 22.23 -17.81
C TRP A 37 4.63 23.43 -17.15
N ALA A 38 4.11 23.93 -16.03
CA ALA A 38 4.70 25.02 -15.26
C ALA A 38 6.08 24.66 -14.70
N THR A 39 6.27 23.40 -14.31
CA THR A 39 7.55 22.90 -13.80
C THR A 39 8.58 22.78 -14.92
N LEU A 40 8.15 22.30 -16.09
CA LEU A 40 8.98 22.18 -17.30
C LEU A 40 9.38 23.56 -17.85
N SER A 41 8.44 24.49 -17.94
CA SER A 41 8.65 25.82 -18.50
C SER A 41 9.50 26.73 -17.61
N ALA A 42 9.56 26.44 -16.31
CA ALA A 42 10.43 27.14 -15.38
C ALA A 42 11.93 26.86 -15.63
N GLY A 43 12.30 25.83 -16.41
CA GLY A 43 13.70 25.53 -16.75
C GLY A 43 14.60 25.22 -15.55
N ARG A 44 14.01 24.86 -14.40
CA ARG A 44 14.69 24.71 -13.10
C ARG A 44 15.29 23.33 -12.84
N LEU A 45 15.06 22.35 -13.72
CA LEU A 45 15.43 20.96 -13.48
C LEU A 45 16.74 20.63 -14.18
N GLU A 46 17.78 20.42 -13.38
CA GLU A 46 19.06 19.88 -13.84
C GLU A 46 18.92 18.39 -14.21
N GLY A 47 19.84 17.89 -15.05
CA GLY A 47 19.82 16.51 -15.54
C GLY A 47 19.86 15.43 -14.43
N ASP A 48 20.43 15.76 -13.26
CA ASP A 48 20.46 14.86 -12.10
C ASP A 48 19.10 14.79 -11.38
N GLN A 49 18.42 15.93 -11.29
CA GLN A 49 17.08 16.03 -10.73
C GLN A 49 16.08 15.20 -11.54
N TRP A 50 16.20 15.20 -12.87
CA TRP A 50 15.41 14.34 -13.74
C TRP A 50 15.59 12.85 -13.44
N ARG A 51 16.82 12.39 -13.25
CA ARG A 51 17.12 10.99 -12.90
C ARG A 51 16.48 10.62 -11.57
N THR A 52 16.63 11.50 -10.58
CA THR A 52 16.07 11.30 -9.24
C THR A 52 14.54 11.22 -9.28
N LEU A 53 13.87 12.13 -10.00
CA LEU A 53 12.41 12.14 -10.12
C LEU A 53 11.88 10.87 -10.79
N VAL A 54 12.54 10.38 -11.84
CA VAL A 54 12.15 9.13 -12.52
C VAL A 54 12.33 7.93 -11.59
N ILE A 55 13.46 7.84 -10.89
CA ILE A 55 13.73 6.74 -9.94
C ILE A 55 12.70 6.75 -8.82
N LEU A 56 12.44 7.91 -8.21
CA LEU A 56 11.45 8.05 -7.14
C LEU A 56 10.03 7.72 -7.63
N GLY A 57 9.66 8.17 -8.83
CA GLY A 57 8.37 7.88 -9.44
C GLY A 57 8.15 6.38 -9.67
N ILE A 58 9.14 5.69 -10.24
CA ILE A 58 9.09 4.22 -10.44
C ILE A 58 9.06 3.49 -9.10
N ALA A 59 9.89 3.90 -8.14
CA ALA A 59 9.92 3.28 -6.81
C ALA A 59 8.55 3.38 -6.12
N GLN A 60 7.96 4.57 -6.09
CA GLN A 60 6.66 4.81 -5.46
C GLN A 60 5.52 4.11 -6.21
N GLY A 61 5.54 4.12 -7.55
CA GLY A 61 4.60 3.37 -8.38
C GLY A 61 4.69 1.85 -8.14
N SER A 62 5.90 1.32 -7.96
CA SER A 62 6.12 -0.09 -7.65
C SER A 62 5.55 -0.47 -6.29
N VAL A 63 5.70 0.38 -5.27
CA VAL A 63 5.06 0.18 -3.96
C VAL A 63 3.55 0.13 -4.09
N TYR A 64 2.92 1.05 -4.82
CA TYR A 64 1.46 1.03 -5.04
C TYR A 64 1.01 -0.20 -5.83
N ALA A 65 1.78 -0.61 -6.85
CA ALA A 65 1.50 -1.84 -7.61
C ALA A 65 1.59 -3.09 -6.72
N LEU A 66 2.60 -3.18 -5.85
CA LEU A 66 2.76 -4.27 -4.89
C LEU A 66 1.65 -4.30 -3.85
N ILE A 67 1.20 -3.15 -3.34
CA ILE A 67 0.06 -3.05 -2.41
C ILE A 67 -1.22 -3.54 -3.10
N ALA A 68 -1.49 -3.09 -4.33
CA ALA A 68 -2.64 -3.52 -5.11
C ALA A 68 -2.61 -5.03 -5.38
N LEU A 69 -1.45 -5.57 -5.74
CA LEU A 69 -1.22 -7.00 -5.94
C LEU A 69 -1.44 -7.78 -4.62
N GLY A 70 -0.92 -7.29 -3.50
CA GLY A 70 -1.14 -7.89 -2.17
C GLY A 70 -2.62 -7.97 -1.81
N TYR A 71 -3.36 -6.88 -2.00
CA TYR A 71 -4.80 -6.84 -1.69
C TYR A 71 -5.62 -7.79 -2.59
N THR A 72 -5.29 -7.87 -3.88
CA THR A 72 -5.97 -8.80 -4.81
C THR A 72 -5.66 -10.26 -4.50
N LEU A 73 -4.43 -10.60 -4.11
CA LEU A 73 -4.07 -11.97 -3.71
C LEU A 73 -4.73 -12.39 -2.39
N VAL A 74 -4.69 -11.54 -1.37
CA VAL A 74 -5.28 -11.85 -0.05
C VAL A 74 -6.77 -12.05 -0.17
N TYR A 75 -7.48 -11.13 -0.82
CA TYR A 75 -8.91 -11.28 -1.05
C TYR A 75 -9.22 -12.45 -2.00
N GLY A 76 -8.37 -12.69 -3.02
CA GLY A 76 -8.54 -13.80 -3.96
C GLY A 76 -8.47 -15.18 -3.32
N VAL A 77 -7.65 -15.36 -2.27
CA VAL A 77 -7.52 -16.64 -1.56
C VAL A 77 -8.50 -16.75 -0.39
N LEU A 78 -8.60 -15.72 0.45
CA LEU A 78 -9.37 -15.78 1.69
C LEU A 78 -10.84 -15.37 1.52
N LEU A 79 -11.19 -14.63 0.46
CA LEU A 79 -12.52 -14.04 0.23
C LEU A 79 -13.06 -13.25 1.44
N MET A 80 -12.15 -12.75 2.29
CA MET A 80 -12.43 -11.99 3.51
C MET A 80 -11.71 -10.64 3.44
N ILE A 81 -12.35 -9.61 4.00
CA ILE A 81 -11.75 -8.28 4.13
C ILE A 81 -10.70 -8.34 5.26
N ASN A 82 -9.45 -8.01 4.94
CA ASN A 82 -8.34 -8.04 5.89
C ASN A 82 -7.77 -6.63 6.10
N PHE A 83 -8.17 -5.98 7.19
CA PHE A 83 -7.65 -4.65 7.55
C PHE A 83 -6.23 -4.69 8.11
N ALA A 84 -5.84 -5.80 8.76
CA ALA A 84 -4.51 -5.96 9.36
C ALA A 84 -3.38 -6.13 8.33
N HIS A 85 -3.69 -6.25 7.04
CA HIS A 85 -2.68 -6.42 5.99
C HIS A 85 -1.64 -5.29 5.99
N GLY A 86 -2.07 -4.05 6.15
CA GLY A 86 -1.17 -2.90 6.25
C GLY A 86 -0.30 -2.92 7.50
N ASP A 87 -0.86 -3.33 8.64
CA ASP A 87 -0.11 -3.41 9.91
C ASP A 87 0.97 -4.49 9.90
N VAL A 88 0.73 -5.60 9.20
CA VAL A 88 1.73 -6.66 9.02
C VAL A 88 2.93 -6.14 8.22
N PHE A 89 2.69 -5.40 7.13
CA PHE A 89 3.76 -4.75 6.37
C PHE A 89 4.49 -3.71 7.20
N MET A 90 3.74 -2.87 7.93
CA MET A 90 4.31 -1.87 8.82
C MET A 90 5.23 -2.52 9.85
N PHE A 91 4.80 -3.59 10.52
CA PHE A 91 5.61 -4.29 11.51
C PHE A 91 6.94 -4.75 10.92
N GLY A 92 6.92 -5.39 9.74
CA GLY A 92 8.15 -5.89 9.14
C GLY A 92 9.06 -4.78 8.61
N ALA A 93 8.50 -3.71 8.03
CA ALA A 93 9.25 -2.54 7.60
C ALA A 93 9.90 -1.83 8.80
N MET A 94 9.19 -1.69 9.92
CA MET A 94 9.72 -1.10 11.15
C MET A 94 10.86 -1.95 11.71
N THR A 95 10.67 -3.26 11.79
CA THR A 95 11.71 -4.20 12.26
C THR A 95 12.97 -4.10 11.40
N ALA A 96 12.80 -4.08 10.08
CA ALA A 96 13.92 -3.93 9.14
C ALA A 96 14.59 -2.56 9.22
N PHE A 97 13.83 -1.49 9.49
CA PHE A 97 14.38 -0.15 9.70
C PHE A 97 15.33 -0.11 10.91
N PHE A 98 14.94 -0.67 12.05
CA PHE A 98 15.83 -0.71 13.23
C PHE A 98 17.07 -1.57 12.99
N VAL A 99 16.96 -2.66 12.23
CA VAL A 99 18.13 -3.44 11.81
C VAL A 99 19.01 -2.63 10.86
N ALA A 100 18.43 -1.89 9.92
CA ALA A 100 19.18 -1.01 9.03
C ALA A 100 19.91 0.09 9.81
N ASP A 101 19.26 0.73 10.78
CA ASP A 101 19.85 1.75 11.64
C ASP A 101 21.04 1.20 12.45
N ALA A 102 20.90 0.01 13.04
CA ALA A 102 21.98 -0.67 13.73
C ALA A 102 23.16 -1.01 12.80
N LEU A 103 22.88 -1.50 11.58
CA LEU A 103 23.92 -1.80 10.57
C LEU A 103 24.59 -0.52 10.04
N ALA A 104 23.87 0.60 10.00
CA ALA A 104 24.39 1.90 9.57
C ALA A 104 25.33 2.47 10.64
N GLY A 105 24.93 2.39 11.91
CA GLY A 105 25.76 2.81 13.05
C GLY A 105 27.08 2.03 13.14
N GLY A 106 27.10 0.76 12.71
CA GLY A 106 28.31 -0.07 12.61
C GLY A 106 29.13 0.15 11.33
N GLY A 107 28.73 1.04 10.43
CA GLY A 107 29.42 1.30 9.14
C GLY A 107 29.27 0.19 8.09
N PHE A 108 28.59 -0.92 8.41
CA PHE A 108 28.46 -2.08 7.53
C PHE A 108 27.70 -1.77 6.25
N LEU A 109 26.65 -0.93 6.33
CA LEU A 109 25.88 -0.51 5.15
C LEU A 109 26.72 0.29 4.14
N ASN A 110 27.64 1.12 4.62
CA ASN A 110 28.54 1.88 3.75
C ASN A 110 29.64 0.99 3.15
N ALA A 111 30.15 0.04 3.94
CA ALA A 111 31.18 -0.90 3.50
C ALA A 111 30.65 -1.92 2.46
N ASN A 112 29.42 -2.40 2.65
CA ASN A 112 28.81 -3.43 1.78
C ASN A 112 27.35 -3.09 1.45
N PRO A 113 27.09 -2.16 0.51
CA PRO A 113 25.74 -1.66 0.23
C PRO A 113 24.76 -2.75 -0.22
N PHE A 114 25.20 -3.64 -1.12
CA PHE A 114 24.34 -4.70 -1.65
C PHE A 114 24.00 -5.79 -0.63
N LEU A 115 24.99 -6.19 0.19
CA LEU A 115 24.76 -7.17 1.26
C LEU A 115 23.90 -6.59 2.37
N GLY A 116 24.15 -5.34 2.77
CA GLY A 116 23.32 -4.65 3.74
C GLY A 116 21.87 -4.54 3.28
N LEU A 117 21.64 -4.17 2.01
CA LEU A 117 20.30 -4.14 1.42
C LEU A 117 19.65 -5.53 1.43
N ALA A 118 20.38 -6.58 1.06
CA ALA A 118 19.86 -7.95 1.07
C ALA A 118 19.45 -8.40 2.49
N VAL A 119 20.26 -8.08 3.51
CA VAL A 119 19.94 -8.38 4.91
C VAL A 119 18.68 -7.64 5.37
N VAL A 120 18.57 -6.33 5.09
CA VAL A 120 17.41 -5.52 5.46
C VAL A 120 16.13 -6.05 4.80
N LEU A 121 16.19 -6.38 3.51
CA LEU A 121 15.06 -6.98 2.78
C LEU A 121 14.66 -8.34 3.37
N LEU A 122 15.62 -9.21 3.66
CA LEU A 122 15.35 -10.52 4.26
C LEU A 122 14.70 -10.37 5.64
N VAL A 123 15.19 -9.45 6.48
CA VAL A 123 14.59 -9.18 7.79
C VAL A 123 13.15 -8.67 7.63
N ALA A 124 12.89 -7.75 6.69
CA ALA A 124 11.54 -7.24 6.42
C ALA A 124 10.59 -8.37 5.99
N MET A 125 11.03 -9.23 5.09
CA MET A 125 10.23 -10.36 4.59
C MET A 125 9.95 -11.38 5.69
N LEU A 126 10.97 -11.79 6.44
CA LEU A 126 10.85 -12.82 7.48
C LEU A 126 9.97 -12.35 8.63
N SER A 127 10.16 -11.11 9.11
CA SER A 127 9.34 -10.54 10.18
C SER A 127 7.88 -10.36 9.76
N SER A 128 7.62 -9.82 8.57
CA SER A 128 6.25 -9.70 8.02
C SER A 128 5.59 -11.08 7.89
N THR A 129 6.32 -12.07 7.35
CA THR A 129 5.81 -13.43 7.17
C THR A 129 5.49 -14.08 8.50
N LEU A 130 6.36 -13.92 9.50
CA LEU A 130 6.14 -14.46 10.84
C LEU A 130 4.85 -13.90 11.44
N VAL A 131 4.65 -12.59 11.41
CA VAL A 131 3.43 -11.95 11.93
C VAL A 131 2.20 -12.39 11.14
N ALA A 132 2.29 -12.45 9.81
CA ALA A 132 1.19 -12.91 8.95
C ALA A 132 0.76 -14.35 9.30
N VAL A 133 1.72 -15.26 9.48
CA VAL A 133 1.47 -16.66 9.81
C VAL A 133 0.88 -16.80 11.21
N LEU A 134 1.39 -16.04 12.19
CA LEU A 134 0.83 -16.01 13.54
C LEU A 134 -0.61 -15.51 13.52
N LEU A 135 -0.87 -14.43 12.78
CA LEU A 135 -2.20 -13.86 12.66
C LEU A 135 -3.17 -14.83 11.98
N GLU A 136 -2.75 -15.49 10.91
CA GLU A 136 -3.55 -16.51 10.27
C GLU A 136 -3.86 -17.65 11.25
N ARG A 137 -2.87 -18.17 11.97
CA ARG A 137 -3.06 -19.31 12.87
C ARG A 137 -3.95 -18.99 14.07
N ILE A 138 -3.75 -17.83 14.69
CA ILE A 138 -4.37 -17.47 15.97
C ILE A 138 -5.72 -16.79 15.76
N ALA A 139 -5.81 -15.86 14.80
CA ALA A 139 -7.00 -15.03 14.62
C ALA A 139 -7.93 -15.58 13.53
N TYR A 140 -7.41 -15.84 12.33
CA TYR A 140 -8.28 -16.12 11.16
C TYR A 140 -8.66 -17.59 10.99
N ARG A 141 -7.72 -18.52 11.19
CA ARG A 141 -7.94 -19.96 10.99
C ARG A 141 -9.07 -20.53 11.85
N PRO A 142 -9.22 -20.15 13.14
CA PRO A 142 -10.33 -20.64 13.98
C PRO A 142 -11.70 -20.14 13.50
N LEU A 143 -11.74 -18.98 12.84
CA LEU A 143 -12.98 -18.28 12.46
C LEU A 143 -13.44 -18.58 11.03
N ARG A 144 -12.78 -19.50 10.32
CA ARG A 144 -13.11 -19.82 8.92
C ARG A 144 -14.56 -20.30 8.70
N ARG A 145 -15.21 -20.84 9.73
CA ARG A 145 -16.63 -21.29 9.68
C ARG A 145 -17.61 -20.29 10.28
N ALA A 146 -17.12 -19.17 10.82
CA ALA A 146 -17.95 -18.16 11.45
C ALA A 146 -18.65 -17.27 10.40
N PRO A 147 -19.76 -16.59 10.76
CA PRO A 147 -20.41 -15.62 9.89
C PRO A 147 -19.44 -14.50 9.46
N ARG A 148 -19.61 -13.96 8.24
CA ARG A 148 -18.66 -13.01 7.60
C ARG A 148 -18.32 -11.76 8.42
N LEU A 149 -19.21 -11.34 9.34
CA LEU A 149 -18.98 -10.21 10.25
C LEU A 149 -17.91 -10.50 11.30
N VAL A 150 -17.77 -11.76 11.76
CA VAL A 150 -16.85 -12.11 12.86
C VAL A 150 -15.38 -12.01 12.42
N PRO A 151 -14.96 -12.54 11.25
CA PRO A 151 -13.61 -12.29 10.72
C PRO A 151 -13.31 -10.81 10.49
N LEU A 152 -14.30 -10.00 10.08
CA LEU A 152 -14.12 -8.55 9.89
C LEU A 152 -13.75 -7.86 11.20
N ILE A 153 -14.52 -8.11 12.27
CA ILE A 153 -14.25 -7.54 13.61
C ILE A 153 -12.88 -8.01 14.11
N THR A 154 -12.56 -9.29 13.89
CA THR A 154 -11.26 -9.86 14.26
C THR A 154 -10.11 -9.20 13.50
N ALA A 155 -10.28 -8.90 12.21
CA ALA A 155 -9.27 -8.20 11.41
C ALA A 155 -9.03 -6.77 11.91
N VAL A 156 -10.09 -6.06 12.32
CA VAL A 156 -9.95 -4.74 12.97
C VAL A 156 -9.24 -4.86 14.32
N GLY A 157 -9.63 -5.81 15.16
CA GLY A 157 -8.99 -6.04 16.45
C GLY A 157 -7.51 -6.41 16.32
N ALA A 158 -7.18 -7.25 15.34
CA ALA A 158 -5.81 -7.61 15.00
C ALA A 158 -4.98 -6.41 14.54
N SER A 159 -5.55 -5.58 13.66
CA SER A 159 -4.92 -4.34 13.20
C SER A 159 -4.56 -3.44 14.38
N LEU A 160 -5.53 -3.16 15.26
CA LEU A 160 -5.30 -2.38 16.47
C LEU A 160 -4.26 -3.01 17.39
N PHE A 161 -4.30 -4.33 17.58
CA PHE A 161 -3.33 -5.04 18.41
C PHE A 161 -1.90 -4.89 17.87
N ILE A 162 -1.69 -5.12 16.56
CA ILE A 162 -0.37 -5.00 15.93
C ILE A 162 0.10 -3.54 15.98
N SER A 163 -0.76 -2.60 15.59
CA SER A 163 -0.45 -1.17 15.63
C SER A 163 -0.03 -0.70 17.02
N ASN A 164 -0.77 -1.07 18.07
CA ASN A 164 -0.41 -0.71 19.45
C ASN A 164 0.84 -1.45 19.94
N SER A 165 1.04 -2.71 19.54
CA SER A 165 2.24 -3.46 19.88
C SER A 165 3.50 -2.81 19.30
N VAL A 166 3.44 -2.37 18.04
CA VAL A 166 4.53 -1.63 17.38
C VAL A 166 4.81 -0.32 18.09
N ARG A 167 3.77 0.45 18.42
CA ARG A 167 3.92 1.70 19.20
C ARG A 167 4.59 1.46 20.55
N GLY A 168 4.21 0.40 21.26
CA GLY A 168 4.82 0.03 22.54
C GLY A 168 6.26 -0.48 22.42
N LEU A 169 6.58 -1.27 21.39
CA LEU A 169 7.90 -1.87 21.19
C LEU A 169 8.94 -0.86 20.70
N TYR A 170 8.55 0.02 19.78
CA TYR A 170 9.47 0.93 19.10
C TYR A 170 9.47 2.36 19.69
N GLY A 171 8.60 2.60 20.67
CA GLY A 171 8.46 3.88 21.35
C GLY A 171 7.73 4.93 20.50
N GLU A 172 6.92 5.77 21.13
CA GLU A 172 6.43 6.98 20.48
C GLU A 172 7.62 7.94 20.33
N GLN A 173 8.28 7.97 19.17
CA GLN A 173 9.13 9.12 18.78
C GLN A 173 8.29 10.37 18.46
N VAL A 174 7.18 10.57 19.16
CA VAL A 174 6.40 11.81 19.17
C VAL A 174 6.61 12.42 20.54
N LYS A 175 7.69 13.18 20.69
CA LYS A 175 7.75 14.18 21.75
C LYS A 175 6.66 15.21 21.44
N ALA A 176 5.67 15.30 22.34
CA ALA A 176 4.77 16.45 22.42
C ALA A 176 5.54 17.74 22.70
#